data_AF-A0A7W8JNY1-F1
#
_entry.id   AF-A0A7W8JNY1-F1
#
_cell.length_a   1.000
_cell.length_b   1.000
_cell.length_c   1.000
_cell.angle_alpha   90.00
_cell.angle_beta   90.00
_cell.angle_gamma   90.00
#
_symmetry.space_group_name_H-M   'P 1'
#
loop_
_entity.id
_entity.type
_entity.pdbx_description
1 polymer ?
#
loop_
_entity_poly.entity_id
_entity_poly.type
_entity_poly.pdbx_seq_one_letter_code
_entity_poly.pdbx_strand_id
1 'polypeptide(L)'
;MKNTLAFALILFLALACVMPCVSRANPAPTDQQATPAALTRNPYSQTPSQHSASLKLPDHFTPYTSEPIGDNRICVAGRTTNADGMNQKPVAYVGEQASKRVLWIARLDMPADMYQSRATHCARHGDSLYILLQSDTQSEQTLSQTLLRVVKLNAASGAMQLQQDVDVPSAYSVWVDEGANHFAWNGDRLVITGHDLLDADHAHQAAFTLRLNDNLKP
;
A
#
# COMPACT_ATOMS: atom_id res chain seq x y z
N MET A 1 7.34 31.64 -39.53
CA MET A 1 8.50 31.12 -40.28
C MET A 1 8.54 29.61 -40.09
N LYS A 2 8.57 28.88 -41.20
CA LYS A 2 8.55 27.41 -41.31
C LYS A 2 9.96 26.87 -41.03
N ASN A 3 10.08 25.77 -40.28
CA ASN A 3 11.21 24.81 -40.34
C ASN A 3 10.64 23.46 -39.87
N THR A 4 10.21 22.55 -40.76
CA THR A 4 10.97 21.62 -41.61
C THR A 4 11.53 20.41 -40.85
N LEU A 5 10.94 19.25 -41.21
CA LEU A 5 11.25 17.85 -40.96
C LEU A 5 12.73 17.46 -40.74
N ALA A 6 12.94 16.40 -39.96
CA ALA A 6 13.84 15.30 -40.34
C ALA A 6 13.40 13.97 -39.71
N PHE A 7 13.05 13.03 -40.58
CA PHE A 7 12.88 11.60 -40.34
C PHE A 7 14.24 10.95 -39.96
N ALA A 8 14.24 10.00 -39.03
CA ALA A 8 15.28 8.98 -38.96
C ALA A 8 14.66 7.62 -38.57
N LEU A 9 14.43 6.83 -39.61
CA LEU A 9 14.07 5.42 -39.61
C LEU A 9 15.29 4.61 -39.15
N ILE A 10 15.19 3.83 -38.07
CA ILE A 10 16.20 2.81 -37.74
C ILE A 10 15.51 1.45 -37.69
N LEU A 11 15.82 0.67 -38.72
CA LEU A 11 15.49 -0.73 -38.94
C LEU A 11 16.71 -1.57 -38.51
N PHE A 12 16.55 -2.45 -37.52
CA PHE A 12 17.49 -3.55 -37.24
C PHE A 12 16.64 -4.82 -37.04
N LEU A 13 16.46 -5.59 -38.11
CA LEU A 13 17.24 -6.77 -38.49
C LEU A 13 17.21 -7.90 -37.44
N ALA A 14 16.54 -8.98 -37.85
CA ALA A 14 16.31 -10.21 -37.12
C ALA A 14 17.60 -10.98 -36.84
N LEU A 15 17.60 -11.72 -35.71
CA LEU A 15 18.39 -12.93 -35.56
C LEU A 15 17.50 -14.05 -35.03
N ALA A 16 17.16 -14.97 -35.93
CA ALA A 16 16.54 -16.24 -35.60
C ALA A 16 17.60 -17.17 -35.00
N CYS A 17 17.36 -17.67 -33.79
CA CYS A 17 18.02 -18.87 -33.30
C CYS A 17 17.00 -20.01 -33.27
N VAL A 18 17.17 -20.89 -34.25
CA VAL A 18 16.54 -22.18 -34.41
C VAL A 18 17.29 -23.20 -33.55
N MET A 19 16.56 -24.24 -33.09
CA MET A 19 17.01 -25.58 -32.67
C MET A 19 16.68 -25.95 -31.20
N PRO A 20 16.52 -27.25 -30.87
CA PRO A 20 15.67 -28.25 -31.52
C PRO A 20 14.79 -29.00 -30.51
N CYS A 21 13.62 -29.47 -30.97
CA CYS A 21 12.82 -30.48 -30.27
C CYS A 21 13.64 -31.75 -30.03
N VAL A 22 13.76 -32.17 -28.77
CA VAL A 22 14.09 -33.56 -28.44
C VAL A 22 12.82 -34.24 -27.95
N SER A 23 12.15 -34.92 -28.89
CA SER A 23 11.16 -35.94 -28.57
C SER A 23 11.88 -37.18 -28.04
N ARG A 24 11.52 -37.62 -26.83
CA ARG A 24 11.67 -39.02 -26.43
C ARG A 24 10.28 -39.59 -26.20
N ALA A 25 9.90 -40.51 -27.09
CA ALA A 25 8.72 -41.32 -26.99
C ALA A 25 9.00 -42.59 -26.17
N ASN A 26 8.11 -42.86 -25.20
CA ASN A 26 7.53 -44.16 -24.76
C ASN A 26 8.45 -45.32 -24.33
N PRO A 27 7.98 -46.30 -23.51
CA PRO A 27 6.57 -46.66 -23.25
C PRO A 27 6.17 -46.90 -21.78
N ALA A 28 4.88 -46.81 -21.52
CA ALA A 28 4.13 -47.72 -20.63
C ALA A 28 3.21 -48.54 -21.56
N PRO A 29 2.76 -49.79 -21.25
CA PRO A 29 2.24 -50.22 -19.95
C PRO A 29 2.66 -51.64 -19.52
N THR A 30 2.71 -51.89 -18.22
CA THR A 30 2.62 -53.24 -17.69
C THR A 30 1.28 -53.38 -17.00
N ASP A 31 0.41 -54.19 -17.61
CA ASP A 31 -0.81 -54.71 -17.00
C ASP A 31 -0.45 -55.53 -15.75
N GLN A 32 -0.97 -55.11 -14.59
CA GLN A 32 -1.22 -55.99 -13.46
C GLN A 32 -2.64 -55.77 -12.96
N GLN A 33 -3.54 -56.49 -13.62
CA GLN A 33 -4.54 -57.39 -13.04
C GLN A 33 -5.18 -56.94 -11.71
N ALA A 34 -6.45 -56.54 -11.84
CA ALA A 34 -7.37 -56.24 -10.77
C ALA A 34 -7.57 -57.41 -9.79
N THR A 35 -7.40 -57.11 -8.50
CA THR A 35 -8.02 -57.83 -7.38
C THR A 35 -9.24 -57.02 -6.90
N PRO A 36 -10.40 -57.64 -6.68
CA PRO A 36 -11.54 -56.96 -6.07
C PRO A 36 -11.31 -56.87 -4.56
N ALA A 37 -10.61 -55.82 -4.12
CA ALA A 37 -10.48 -55.48 -2.72
C ALA A 37 -11.62 -54.54 -2.31
N ALA A 38 -12.41 -55.05 -1.37
CA ALA A 38 -13.46 -54.43 -0.58
C ALA A 38 -13.53 -52.89 -0.55
N LEU A 39 -14.77 -52.39 -0.71
CA LEU A 39 -15.22 -51.05 -0.35
C LEU A 39 -14.73 -50.66 1.05
N THR A 40 -13.59 -50.00 1.10
CA THR A 40 -13.12 -49.31 2.30
C THR A 40 -13.31 -47.82 2.01
N ARG A 41 -14.44 -47.26 2.47
CA ARG A 41 -14.62 -45.81 2.52
C ARG A 41 -13.46 -45.25 3.32
N ASN A 42 -12.55 -44.55 2.66
CA ASN A 42 -11.50 -43.80 3.34
C ASN A 42 -12.19 -42.58 4.00
N PRO A 43 -12.31 -42.51 5.34
CA PRO A 43 -12.98 -41.38 6.00
C PRO A 43 -12.13 -40.10 6.00
N TYR A 44 -10.90 -40.17 5.48
CA TYR A 44 -9.93 -39.09 5.48
C TYR A 44 -9.67 -38.58 4.08
N SER A 45 -10.69 -37.98 3.48
CA SER A 45 -10.52 -36.93 2.48
C SER A 45 -11.09 -35.64 3.04
N GLN A 46 -10.56 -35.21 4.18
CA GLN A 46 -10.68 -33.81 4.58
C GLN A 46 -9.62 -33.06 3.77
N THR A 47 -10.01 -32.62 2.58
CA THR A 47 -9.34 -31.45 2.01
C THR A 47 -9.66 -30.32 2.99
N PRO A 48 -8.70 -29.75 3.74
CA PRO A 48 -9.01 -28.59 4.52
C PRO A 48 -9.28 -27.49 3.49
N SER A 49 -10.54 -27.13 3.31
CA SER A 49 -10.86 -25.84 2.75
C SER A 49 -10.33 -24.81 3.74
N GLN A 50 -9.04 -24.47 3.62
CA GLN A 50 -8.44 -23.33 4.31
C GLN A 50 -9.01 -22.06 3.67
N HIS A 51 -10.30 -21.83 3.89
CA HIS A 51 -10.81 -20.48 3.98
C HIS A 51 -10.30 -19.95 5.32
N SER A 52 -9.07 -19.43 5.31
CA SER A 52 -8.53 -18.65 6.42
C SER A 52 -9.58 -17.61 6.77
N ALA A 53 -10.09 -17.63 8.00
CA ALA A 53 -11.12 -16.69 8.44
C ALA A 53 -10.61 -15.25 8.24
N SER A 54 -11.44 -14.38 7.65
CA SER A 54 -11.12 -12.96 7.52
C SER A 54 -10.89 -12.35 8.89
N LEU A 55 -9.87 -11.51 9.04
CA LEU A 55 -9.74 -10.68 10.24
C LEU A 55 -10.92 -9.71 10.33
N LYS A 56 -11.41 -9.48 11.55
CA LYS A 56 -12.43 -8.46 11.82
C LYS A 56 -11.74 -7.08 11.89
N LEU A 57 -12.25 -6.10 11.15
CA LEU A 57 -11.81 -4.71 11.30
C LEU A 57 -12.09 -4.19 12.71
N PRO A 58 -11.29 -3.24 13.22
CA PRO A 58 -11.58 -2.59 14.48
C PRO A 58 -12.94 -1.88 14.41
N ASP A 59 -13.62 -1.81 15.56
CA ASP A 59 -14.88 -1.06 15.65
C ASP A 59 -14.61 0.43 15.35
N HIS A 60 -15.61 1.11 14.77
CA HIS A 60 -15.54 2.52 14.36
C HIS A 60 -14.43 2.84 13.35
N PHE A 61 -14.00 1.88 12.53
CA PHE A 61 -13.08 2.14 11.43
C PHE A 61 -13.74 2.96 10.31
N THR A 62 -13.08 4.02 9.87
CA THR A 62 -13.48 4.86 8.72
C THR A 62 -12.31 4.95 7.72
N PRO A 63 -12.48 4.54 6.45
CA PRO A 63 -11.45 4.65 5.43
C PRO A 63 -11.31 6.10 4.92
N TYR A 64 -10.09 6.46 4.53
CA TYR A 64 -9.78 7.69 3.76
C TYR A 64 -9.37 7.35 2.32
N THR A 65 -8.56 6.31 2.13
CA THR A 65 -8.20 5.84 0.80
C THR A 65 -8.29 4.32 0.68
N SER A 66 -8.38 3.85 -0.56
CA SER A 66 -8.38 2.45 -0.95
C SER A 66 -7.62 2.28 -2.26
N GLU A 67 -6.37 1.87 -2.19
CA GLU A 67 -5.44 1.82 -3.33
C GLU A 67 -5.13 0.37 -3.74
N PRO A 68 -5.28 0.00 -5.02
CA PRO A 68 -4.84 -1.30 -5.51
C PRO A 68 -3.31 -1.44 -5.36
N ILE A 69 -2.85 -2.58 -4.84
CA ILE A 69 -1.42 -2.84 -4.61
C ILE A 69 -0.91 -4.08 -5.34
N GLY A 70 -1.60 -4.50 -6.40
CA GLY A 70 -1.30 -5.70 -7.18
C GLY A 70 -1.81 -6.99 -6.52
N ASP A 71 -1.66 -8.13 -7.22
CA ASP A 71 -1.97 -9.47 -6.69
C ASP A 71 -3.39 -9.66 -6.14
N ASN A 72 -4.38 -8.95 -6.72
CA ASN A 72 -5.77 -8.89 -6.22
C ASN A 72 -5.85 -8.40 -4.75
N ARG A 73 -4.92 -7.54 -4.34
CA ARG A 73 -4.88 -6.91 -3.01
C ARG A 73 -5.16 -5.42 -3.09
N ILE A 74 -5.79 -4.92 -2.05
CA ILE A 74 -6.07 -3.51 -1.84
C ILE A 74 -5.49 -3.08 -0.50
N CYS A 75 -4.82 -1.95 -0.49
CA CYS A 75 -4.44 -1.25 0.73
C CYS A 75 -5.53 -0.25 1.09
N VAL A 76 -5.94 -0.23 2.35
CA VAL A 76 -6.89 0.75 2.86
C VAL A 76 -6.27 1.45 4.06
N ALA A 77 -6.17 2.77 3.97
CA ALA A 77 -5.73 3.63 5.07
C ALA A 77 -6.93 4.37 5.65
N GLY A 78 -6.97 4.48 6.97
CA GLY A 78 -8.12 5.01 7.69
C GLY A 78 -7.79 5.44 9.11
N ARG A 79 -8.86 5.62 9.87
CA ARG A 79 -8.82 5.89 11.31
C ARG A 79 -9.83 5.03 12.05
N THR A 80 -9.60 4.83 13.34
CA THR A 80 -10.61 4.41 14.31
C THR A 80 -10.86 5.52 15.31
N THR A 81 -12.07 5.63 15.81
CA THR A 81 -12.41 6.53 16.92
C THR A 81 -12.81 5.75 18.16
N ASN A 82 -12.76 6.40 19.32
CA ASN A 82 -13.49 5.93 20.50
C ASN A 82 -15.01 6.16 20.32
N ALA A 83 -15.80 5.81 21.35
CA ALA A 83 -17.26 5.84 21.30
C ALA A 83 -17.86 7.26 21.14
N ASP A 84 -17.15 8.31 21.54
CA ASP A 84 -17.59 9.71 21.38
C ASP A 84 -17.17 10.32 20.02
N GLY A 85 -16.46 9.57 19.18
CA GLY A 85 -16.01 10.02 17.85
C GLY A 85 -14.73 10.85 17.84
N MET A 86 -14.09 11.06 19.00
CA MET A 86 -12.86 11.83 19.14
C MET A 86 -11.62 10.93 19.10
N ASN A 87 -10.44 11.53 19.34
CA ASN A 87 -9.17 10.82 19.56
C ASN A 87 -8.85 9.79 18.46
N GLN A 88 -8.81 10.27 17.22
CA GLN A 88 -8.62 9.41 16.05
C GLN A 88 -7.27 8.69 16.15
N LYS A 89 -7.29 7.38 15.86
CA LYS A 89 -6.08 6.55 15.80
C LYS A 89 -5.86 6.02 14.40
N PRO A 90 -4.63 6.08 13.87
CA PRO A 90 -4.36 5.69 12.49
C PRO A 90 -4.37 4.16 12.35
N VAL A 91 -5.08 3.67 11.34
CA VAL A 91 -5.17 2.25 11.03
C VAL A 91 -5.00 2.05 9.53
N ALA A 92 -4.19 1.06 9.15
CA ALA A 92 -4.11 0.59 7.78
C ALA A 92 -4.39 -0.92 7.75
N TYR A 93 -4.96 -1.42 6.66
CA TYR A 93 -5.09 -2.85 6.44
C TYR A 93 -4.86 -3.18 4.97
N VAL A 94 -4.49 -4.44 4.72
CA VAL A 94 -4.54 -5.01 3.38
C VAL A 94 -5.60 -6.09 3.34
N GLY A 95 -6.41 -6.05 2.30
CA GLY A 95 -7.43 -7.05 2.02
C GLY A 95 -7.34 -7.56 0.58
N GLU A 96 -8.08 -8.62 0.30
CA GLU A 96 -8.34 -9.08 -1.05
C GLU A 96 -9.41 -8.20 -1.71
N GLN A 97 -9.14 -7.73 -2.92
CA GLN A 97 -10.02 -6.80 -3.63
C GLN A 97 -11.36 -7.45 -4.01
N ALA A 98 -11.32 -8.71 -4.47
CA ALA A 98 -12.49 -9.46 -4.91
C ALA A 98 -13.35 -9.98 -3.76
N SER A 99 -12.75 -10.65 -2.76
CA SER A 99 -13.49 -11.28 -1.66
C SER A 99 -13.75 -10.33 -0.49
N LYS A 100 -13.10 -9.16 -0.47
CA LYS A 100 -13.06 -8.22 0.67
C LYS A 100 -12.51 -8.85 1.96
N ARG A 101 -11.82 -10.00 1.87
CA ARG A 101 -11.18 -10.64 3.01
C ARG A 101 -10.01 -9.80 3.50
N VAL A 102 -10.01 -9.42 4.77
CA VAL A 102 -8.89 -8.71 5.40
C VAL A 102 -7.78 -9.71 5.68
N LEU A 103 -6.58 -9.43 5.16
CA LEU A 103 -5.39 -10.29 5.28
C LEU A 103 -4.60 -9.94 6.54
N TRP A 104 -4.40 -8.65 6.81
CA TRP A 104 -3.75 -8.15 8.02
C TRP A 104 -4.22 -6.73 8.33
N ILE A 105 -4.08 -6.33 9.59
CA ILE A 105 -4.43 -4.98 10.09
C ILE A 105 -3.23 -4.45 10.87
N ALA A 106 -2.78 -3.23 10.54
CA ALA A 106 -1.77 -2.49 11.26
C ALA A 106 -2.44 -1.34 12.03
N ARG A 107 -2.28 -1.36 13.37
CA ARG A 107 -2.57 -0.21 14.23
C ARG A 107 -1.29 0.59 14.32
N LEU A 108 -1.31 1.81 13.78
CA LEU A 108 -0.10 2.62 13.68
C LEU A 108 0.02 3.50 14.91
N ASP A 109 1.26 3.72 15.34
CA ASP A 109 1.51 4.52 16.53
C ASP A 109 1.21 5.99 16.24
N MET A 110 0.45 6.60 17.14
CA MET A 110 0.30 8.04 17.21
C MET A 110 1.48 8.61 18.01
N PRO A 111 2.18 9.65 17.53
CA PRO A 111 3.21 10.32 18.34
C PRO A 111 2.60 10.81 19.66
N ALA A 112 3.38 10.73 20.75
CA ALA A 112 2.87 10.94 22.12
C ALA A 112 2.38 12.38 22.39
N ASP A 113 2.83 13.32 21.58
CA ASP A 113 2.53 14.74 21.61
C ASP A 113 1.44 15.17 20.62
N MET A 114 0.76 14.22 19.98
CA MET A 114 -0.37 14.48 19.08
C MET A 114 -1.70 14.26 19.79
N TYR A 115 -2.67 15.12 19.49
CA TYR A 115 -4.04 14.96 19.94
C TYR A 115 -4.74 13.80 19.21
N GLN A 116 -4.56 13.73 17.89
CA GLN A 116 -5.13 12.68 17.04
C GLN A 116 -4.26 12.42 15.82
N SER A 117 -4.40 11.24 15.22
CA SER A 117 -3.73 10.91 13.96
C SER A 117 -4.58 10.02 13.07
N ARG A 118 -4.44 10.22 11.75
CA ARG A 118 -5.18 9.52 10.70
C ARG A 118 -4.23 9.01 9.65
N ALA A 119 -4.40 7.75 9.23
CA ALA A 119 -3.74 7.23 8.04
C ALA A 119 -4.57 7.65 6.82
N THR A 120 -3.99 8.45 5.93
CA THR A 120 -4.72 9.14 4.85
C THR A 120 -4.38 8.61 3.47
N HIS A 121 -3.14 8.16 3.28
CA HIS A 121 -2.65 7.68 1.98
C HIS A 121 -1.92 6.35 2.11
N CYS A 122 -1.86 5.63 1.00
CA CYS A 122 -1.14 4.38 0.89
C CYS A 122 -0.46 4.25 -0.46
N ALA A 123 0.79 3.78 -0.49
CA ALA A 123 1.52 3.50 -1.72
C ALA A 123 2.38 2.25 -1.56
N ARG A 124 2.44 1.39 -2.59
CA ARG A 124 3.33 0.21 -2.60
C ARG A 124 4.59 0.49 -3.42
N HIS A 125 5.73 -0.01 -2.93
CA HIS A 125 6.96 -0.11 -3.72
C HIS A 125 7.74 -1.36 -3.30
N GLY A 126 7.95 -2.27 -4.26
CA GLY A 126 8.50 -3.60 -4.00
C GLY A 126 7.63 -4.39 -2.99
N ASP A 127 8.27 -4.89 -1.95
CA ASP A 127 7.64 -5.65 -0.86
C ASP A 127 7.25 -4.79 0.35
N SER A 128 7.32 -3.47 0.19
CA SER A 128 6.98 -2.50 1.23
C SER A 128 5.73 -1.70 0.87
N LEU A 129 5.01 -1.33 1.91
CA LEU A 129 3.86 -0.46 1.88
C LEU A 129 4.18 0.80 2.67
N TYR A 130 3.86 1.96 2.12
CA TYR A 130 4.13 3.26 2.70
C TYR A 130 2.78 3.87 3.04
N ILE A 131 2.63 4.33 4.28
CA ILE A 131 1.40 4.93 4.79
C ILE A 131 1.71 6.35 5.23
N LEU A 132 0.94 7.32 4.75
CA LEU A 132 1.02 8.71 5.21
C LEU A 132 0.08 8.92 6.40
N LEU A 133 0.66 9.36 7.51
CA LEU A 133 -0.07 9.84 8.67
C LEU A 133 -0.15 11.37 8.61
N GLN A 134 -1.35 11.90 8.83
CA GLN A 134 -1.58 13.31 9.14
C GLN A 134 -2.03 13.37 10.60
N SER A 135 -1.25 14.05 11.44
CA SER A 135 -1.48 14.10 12.90
C SER A 135 -1.65 15.53 13.34
N ASP A 136 -2.64 15.77 14.18
CA ASP A 136 -2.98 17.11 14.65
C ASP A 136 -2.51 17.28 16.10
N THR A 137 -1.87 18.42 16.41
CA THR A 137 -1.28 18.68 17.73
C THR A 137 -2.30 19.07 18.80
N GLN A 138 -3.45 19.64 18.41
CA GLN A 138 -4.48 20.12 19.33
C GLN A 138 -5.89 19.82 18.80
N SER A 139 -6.86 19.80 19.70
CA SER A 139 -8.28 19.61 19.35
C SER A 139 -8.92 20.89 18.79
N GLU A 140 -8.43 22.03 19.25
CA GLU A 140 -8.86 23.37 18.92
C GLU A 140 -8.27 23.79 17.56
N GLN A 141 -9.13 23.99 16.56
CA GLN A 141 -8.69 24.25 15.18
C GLN A 141 -7.70 25.41 15.04
N THR A 142 -7.87 26.49 15.82
CA THR A 142 -7.01 27.68 15.76
C THR A 142 -5.61 27.46 16.34
N LEU A 143 -5.40 26.40 17.12
CA LEU A 143 -4.12 26.04 17.72
C LEU A 143 -3.53 24.78 17.09
N SER A 144 -4.30 24.10 16.24
CA SER A 144 -3.95 22.80 15.70
C SER A 144 -2.98 22.95 14.53
N GLN A 145 -1.85 22.25 14.64
CA GLN A 145 -0.91 22.05 13.54
C GLN A 145 -1.07 20.63 13.04
N THR A 146 -1.14 20.46 11.73
CA THR A 146 -1.06 19.13 11.12
C THR A 146 0.39 18.86 10.76
N LEU A 147 0.90 17.72 11.21
CA LEU A 147 2.24 17.22 10.92
C LEU A 147 2.18 15.90 10.16
N LEU A 148 3.19 15.66 9.32
CA LEU A 148 3.25 14.49 8.46
C LEU A 148 4.26 13.46 8.99
N ARG A 149 3.87 12.18 8.93
CA ARG A 149 4.76 11.05 9.19
C ARG A 149 4.53 9.98 8.14
N VAL A 150 5.60 9.38 7.63
CA VAL A 150 5.51 8.19 6.77
C VAL A 150 5.89 6.96 7.57
N VAL A 151 5.06 5.93 7.47
CA VAL A 151 5.33 4.60 8.03
C VAL A 151 5.56 3.62 6.89
N LYS A 152 6.68 2.92 6.94
CA LYS A 152 7.02 1.81 6.05
C LYS A 152 6.66 0.49 6.75
N LEU A 153 5.81 -0.29 6.09
CA LEU A 153 5.37 -1.61 6.53
C LEU A 153 5.83 -2.67 5.53
N ASN A 154 6.00 -3.90 6.00
CA ASN A 154 6.06 -5.05 5.12
C ASN A 154 4.68 -5.29 4.48
N ALA A 155 4.61 -5.36 3.15
CA ALA A 155 3.32 -5.47 2.43
C ALA A 155 2.60 -6.81 2.66
N ALA A 156 3.33 -7.87 3.01
CA ALA A 156 2.77 -9.20 3.22
C ALA A 156 2.22 -9.39 4.64
N SER A 157 2.86 -8.81 5.65
CA SER A 157 2.50 -9.03 7.07
C SER A 157 1.93 -7.81 7.79
N GLY A 158 2.10 -6.60 7.25
CA GLY A 158 1.77 -5.36 7.94
C GLY A 158 2.73 -4.98 9.05
N ALA A 159 3.84 -5.72 9.23
CA ALA A 159 4.84 -5.44 10.25
C ALA A 159 5.55 -4.11 9.95
N MET A 160 5.67 -3.24 10.97
CA MET A 160 6.38 -1.98 10.85
C MET A 160 7.88 -2.23 10.64
N GLN A 161 8.45 -1.56 9.64
CA GLN A 161 9.88 -1.62 9.30
C GLN A 161 10.59 -0.33 9.68
N LEU A 162 9.96 0.81 9.41
CA LEU A 162 10.52 2.14 9.66
C LEU A 162 9.38 3.16 9.80
N GLN A 163 9.61 4.23 10.55
CA GLN A 163 8.77 5.42 10.53
C GLN A 163 9.65 6.67 10.57
N GLN A 164 9.20 7.75 9.92
CA GLN A 164 9.95 8.99 9.84
C GLN A 164 8.99 10.18 9.74
N ASP A 165 9.20 11.19 10.57
CA ASP A 165 8.55 12.48 10.42
C ASP A 165 9.04 13.15 9.14
N VAL A 166 8.10 13.74 8.41
CA VAL A 166 8.36 14.43 7.16
C VAL A 166 8.49 15.91 7.47
N ASP A 167 9.71 16.41 7.39
CA ASP A 167 10.03 17.81 7.57
C ASP A 167 9.75 18.58 6.28
N VAL A 168 8.78 19.50 6.33
CA VAL A 168 8.55 20.49 5.27
C VAL A 168 9.19 21.80 5.77
N PRO A 169 10.30 22.25 5.16
CA PRO A 169 11.04 23.38 5.68
C PRO A 169 10.18 24.64 5.83
N SER A 170 10.30 25.30 6.98
CA SER A 170 9.61 26.56 7.31
C SER A 170 8.09 26.46 7.43
N ALA A 171 7.50 25.26 7.38
CA ALA A 171 6.07 25.09 7.57
C ALA A 171 5.68 25.05 9.05
N TYR A 172 4.64 25.81 9.40
CA TYR A 172 3.94 25.76 10.68
C TYR A 172 2.94 24.58 10.73
N SER A 173 2.22 24.33 9.63
CA SER A 173 1.25 23.25 9.50
C SER A 173 1.24 22.76 8.06
N VAL A 174 1.00 21.46 7.86
CA VAL A 174 1.09 20.80 6.56
C VAL A 174 -0.03 19.79 6.36
N TRP A 175 -0.59 19.73 5.17
CA TRP A 175 -1.57 18.70 4.81
C TRP A 175 -1.37 18.22 3.38
N VAL A 176 -1.88 17.02 3.15
CA VAL A 176 -1.88 16.37 1.84
C VAL A 176 -3.33 16.10 1.48
N ASP A 177 -3.76 16.66 0.37
CA ASP A 177 -5.12 16.49 -0.15
C ASP A 177 -5.38 15.03 -0.54
N GLU A 178 -6.66 14.66 -0.57
CA GLU A 178 -7.07 13.31 -0.96
C GLU A 178 -6.66 12.99 -2.41
N GLY A 179 -6.29 11.73 -2.64
CA GLY A 179 -6.07 11.17 -3.97
C GLY A 179 -4.69 10.57 -4.16
N ALA A 180 -4.62 9.50 -4.95
CA ALA A 180 -3.40 8.71 -5.15
C ALA A 180 -2.19 9.53 -5.64
N ASN A 181 -2.42 10.60 -6.41
CA ASN A 181 -1.35 11.38 -7.03
C ASN A 181 -0.53 12.21 -6.03
N HIS A 182 -1.06 12.46 -4.84
CA HIS A 182 -0.39 13.29 -3.82
C HIS A 182 0.57 12.49 -2.94
N PHE A 183 0.56 11.17 -3.05
CA PHE A 183 1.40 10.25 -2.32
C PHE A 183 1.69 9.01 -3.17
N ALA A 184 2.69 9.11 -4.04
CA ALA A 184 2.97 8.09 -5.05
C ALA A 184 4.47 7.89 -5.30
N TRP A 185 4.83 6.70 -5.75
CA TRP A 185 6.18 6.44 -6.24
C TRP A 185 6.35 6.97 -7.66
N ASN A 186 7.39 7.77 -7.86
CA ASN A 186 7.87 8.19 -9.18
C ASN A 186 9.31 7.72 -9.33
N GLY A 187 9.49 6.61 -10.04
CA GLY A 187 10.77 5.91 -10.07
C GLY A 187 11.16 5.37 -8.69
N ASP A 188 12.35 5.74 -8.23
CA ASP A 188 12.94 5.35 -6.95
C ASP A 188 12.63 6.33 -5.81
N ARG A 189 11.72 7.28 -6.03
CA ARG A 189 11.33 8.29 -5.04
C ARG A 189 9.85 8.24 -4.72
N LEU A 190 9.54 8.22 -3.44
CA LEU A 190 8.21 8.52 -2.92
C LEU A 190 7.99 10.04 -2.98
N VAL A 191 7.07 10.47 -3.82
CA VAL A 191 6.70 11.87 -4.00
C VAL A 191 5.50 12.18 -3.11
N ILE A 192 5.63 13.24 -2.32
CA ILE A 192 4.58 13.77 -1.46
C ILE A 192 4.31 15.20 -1.90
N THR A 193 3.07 15.52 -2.29
CA THR A 193 2.68 16.87 -2.65
C THR A 193 1.53 17.32 -1.78
N GLY A 194 1.53 18.56 -1.35
CA GLY A 194 0.46 19.08 -0.52
C GLY A 194 0.61 20.57 -0.33
N HIS A 195 0.09 21.04 0.80
CA HIS A 195 0.06 22.43 1.17
C HIS A 195 0.65 22.66 2.55
N ASP A 196 1.24 23.83 2.71
CA ASP A 196 1.80 24.31 3.97
C ASP A 196 1.25 25.68 4.34
N LEU A 197 1.17 25.94 5.64
CA LEU A 197 1.01 27.27 6.21
C LEU A 197 2.35 27.68 6.83
N LEU A 198 2.75 28.93 6.62
CA LEU A 198 3.98 29.47 7.22
C LEU A 198 3.77 29.97 8.67
N ASP A 199 2.53 30.27 9.02
CA ASP A 199 2.14 30.77 10.34
C ASP A 199 0.68 30.42 10.65
N ALA A 200 0.20 30.87 11.81
CA ALA A 200 -1.16 30.60 12.29
C ALA A 200 -2.24 31.54 11.72
N ASP A 201 -1.89 32.53 10.88
CA ASP A 201 -2.85 33.50 10.34
C ASP A 201 -3.61 32.98 9.09
N HIS A 202 -3.20 31.82 8.57
CA HIS A 202 -3.75 31.15 7.40
C HIS A 202 -3.71 31.98 6.09
N ALA A 203 -3.10 33.18 6.09
CA ALA A 203 -2.98 34.04 4.93
C ALA A 203 -1.84 33.59 4.01
N HIS A 204 -0.85 32.89 4.56
CA HIS A 204 0.33 32.42 3.84
C HIS A 204 0.30 30.90 3.61
N GLN A 205 -0.50 30.49 2.63
CA GLN A 205 -0.52 29.12 2.13
C GLN A 205 0.37 28.97 0.89
N ALA A 206 1.20 27.94 0.86
CA ALA A 206 1.94 27.53 -0.34
C ALA A 206 1.69 26.05 -0.67
N ALA A 207 2.24 25.62 -1.81
CA ALA A 207 2.25 24.22 -2.21
C ALA A 207 3.68 23.68 -2.05
N PHE A 208 3.81 22.48 -1.52
CA PHE A 208 5.11 21.82 -1.38
C PHE A 208 5.18 20.55 -2.22
N THR A 209 6.42 20.13 -2.51
CA THR A 209 6.71 18.81 -3.05
C THR A 209 7.96 18.27 -2.37
N LEU A 210 7.82 17.14 -1.70
CA LEU A 210 8.93 16.40 -1.10
C LEU A 210 9.15 15.09 -1.84
N ARG A 211 10.40 14.64 -1.83
CA ARG A 211 10.82 13.37 -2.42
C ARG A 211 11.61 12.61 -1.37
N LEU A 212 11.19 11.39 -1.06
CA LEU A 212 11.87 10.52 -0.11
C LEU A 212 12.35 9.26 -0.84
N ASN A 213 13.49 8.71 -0.43
CA ASN A 213 13.90 7.36 -0.84
C ASN A 213 13.19 6.28 -0.02
N ASP A 214 13.51 5.01 -0.28
CA ASP A 214 12.96 3.84 0.40
C ASP A 214 13.28 3.77 1.91
N ASN A 215 14.28 4.52 2.37
CA ASN A 215 14.67 4.69 3.77
C ASN A 215 14.09 5.96 4.38
N LEU A 216 13.11 6.57 3.71
CA LEU A 216 12.39 7.77 4.13
C LEU A 216 13.29 9.00 4.32
N LYS A 217 14.41 9.06 3.60
CA LYS A 217 15.31 10.22 3.59
C LYS A 217 15.14 11.05 2.30
N PRO A 218 15.32 12.38 2.36
CA PRO A 218 15.30 13.24 1.18
C PRO A 218 16.25 12.80 0.06
#